data_AF-A0A5J5QQ05-F1
#
_entry.id   AF-A0A5J5QQ05-F1
#
_cell.length_a   1.000
_cell.length_b   1.000
_cell.length_c   1.000
_cell.angle_alpha   90.00
_cell.angle_beta   90.00
_cell.angle_gamma   90.00
#
_symmetry.space_group_name_H-M   'P 1'
#
loop_
_entity.id
_entity.type
_entity.pdbx_description
1 polymer ?
#
loop_
_entity_poly.entity_id
_entity_poly.type
_entity_poly.pdbx_seq_one_letter_code
_entity_poly.pdbx_strand_id
1 'polypeptide(L)'
;MMSSLAAYDLLDPNGSINIIWDIMSWKPDGYLATVRISNLQMYRQIRSPGWTIGWTWANKEVIWSMVGAQAIDRGDCSNFKTNIPHSCETSPAIVDLLPGSVPQNQQLPNCCKGGVLGSWGQRDKAATVSWFQVSVGHSGTSRKTVKVPKGFYLLGPGAGYACSSAVVVPPSVFLSADGRRKTRAMTTWTVTCTYSPTLASKNPNCCVSLSSFYNPMITPCSTCACGCKDKHNCTKRDSEISTLLKPNLVMDGETQLLQCTQHMCPIQVHWHFKVNYMKHWRVKISITNFNYWLNYSHWNLVVQHPNLNNVTLVYNFTYKLLPYHSTSDTGVFYGVKEGNELLMEAENVQSEMIFGKDEKEFTLDQGWVFPRKVYFNGDECLMPPPNSYPFLPNSPNPIHPLLFAAALLLPNINNKTEAMNSLIAKNLCHNPIITIPFGVDSSNKDLKSQATLQDRGTSALEHT
;
A
#
# COMPACT_ATOMS: atom_id res chain seq x y z
N MET A 1 -23.59 15.00 26.16
CA MET A 1 -23.58 15.03 24.69
C MET A 1 -22.35 14.29 24.21
N MET A 2 -22.49 13.00 23.86
CA MET A 2 -21.40 12.25 23.23
C MET A 2 -21.39 12.62 21.74
N SER A 3 -20.37 13.37 21.31
CA SER A 3 -20.12 13.60 19.90
C SER A 3 -19.75 12.28 19.24
N SER A 4 -20.47 11.88 18.19
CA SER A 4 -20.03 10.80 17.32
C SER A 4 -18.66 11.19 16.73
N LEU A 5 -17.58 10.58 17.21
CA LEU A 5 -16.32 10.55 16.49
C LEU A 5 -16.62 9.83 15.18
N ALA A 6 -16.86 10.59 14.12
CA ALA A 6 -17.01 10.01 12.80
C ALA A 6 -15.67 9.35 12.45
N ALA A 7 -15.73 8.04 12.23
CA ALA A 7 -14.60 7.16 12.00
C ALA A 7 -14.09 7.28 10.55
N TYR A 8 -13.69 8.48 10.16
CA TYR A 8 -13.11 8.79 8.85
C TYR A 8 -11.58 8.91 8.95
N ASP A 9 -10.90 8.66 7.83
CA ASP A 9 -9.45 8.79 7.74
C ASP A 9 -9.04 10.26 7.78
N LEU A 10 -8.28 10.67 8.81
CA LEU A 10 -7.93 12.07 9.04
C LEU A 10 -6.96 12.64 8.00
N LEU A 11 -6.16 11.78 7.34
CA LEU A 11 -5.22 12.21 6.30
C LEU A 11 -5.88 12.23 4.90
N ASP A 12 -7.10 11.70 4.77
CA ASP A 12 -7.85 11.66 3.52
C ASP A 12 -9.38 11.63 3.77
N PRO A 13 -9.99 12.68 4.36
CA PRO A 13 -11.41 12.66 4.72
C PRO A 13 -12.34 12.71 3.52
N ASN A 14 -11.84 13.15 2.36
CA ASN A 14 -12.58 13.14 1.11
C ASN A 14 -12.34 11.85 0.31
N GLY A 15 -11.48 10.96 0.83
CA GLY A 15 -11.17 9.67 0.24
C GLY A 15 -12.39 8.77 0.21
N SER A 16 -12.81 8.42 -1.01
CA SER A 16 -13.99 7.60 -1.23
C SER A 16 -13.85 6.74 -2.48
N ILE A 17 -14.66 5.69 -2.57
CA ILE A 17 -14.85 4.90 -3.78
C ILE A 17 -16.25 5.15 -4.28
N ASN A 18 -16.37 5.67 -5.49
CA ASN A 18 -17.66 5.96 -6.11
C ASN A 18 -18.01 4.87 -7.11
N ILE A 19 -19.21 4.33 -6.97
CA ILE A 19 -19.84 3.42 -7.93
C ILE A 19 -20.91 4.23 -8.66
N ILE A 20 -20.73 4.39 -9.97
CA ILE A 20 -21.62 5.16 -10.82
C ILE A 20 -22.30 4.20 -11.78
N TRP A 21 -23.63 4.20 -11.74
CA TRP A 21 -24.49 3.32 -12.50
C TRP A 21 -25.20 4.14 -13.58
N ASP A 22 -24.78 3.99 -14.83
CA ASP A 22 -25.29 4.73 -15.97
C ASP A 22 -26.18 3.85 -16.84
N ILE A 23 -27.49 4.10 -16.86
CA ILE A 23 -28.41 3.42 -17.77
C ILE A 23 -28.23 4.01 -19.17
N MET A 24 -27.69 3.21 -20.09
CA MET A 24 -27.34 3.67 -21.44
C MET A 24 -28.49 3.55 -22.43
N SER A 25 -29.28 2.48 -22.33
CA SER A 25 -30.42 2.25 -23.21
C SER A 25 -31.46 1.35 -22.55
N TRP A 26 -32.72 1.54 -22.92
CA TRP A 26 -33.81 0.64 -22.52
C TRP A 26 -33.82 -0.59 -23.42
N LYS A 27 -34.19 -1.73 -22.84
CA LYS A 27 -34.42 -2.99 -23.54
C LYS A 27 -35.90 -3.37 -23.41
N PRO A 28 -36.41 -4.29 -24.25
CA PRO A 28 -37.80 -4.75 -24.13
C PRO A 28 -38.14 -5.29 -22.74
N ASP A 29 -37.17 -5.96 -22.12
CA ASP A 29 -37.24 -6.49 -20.77
C ASP A 29 -36.10 -5.91 -19.93
N GLY A 30 -36.25 -4.65 -19.51
CA GLY A 30 -35.31 -3.94 -18.63
C GLY A 30 -34.38 -2.94 -19.32
N TYR A 31 -33.07 -3.01 -19.07
CA TYR A 31 -32.12 -2.01 -19.56
C TYR A 31 -30.68 -2.52 -19.68
N LEU A 32 -29.87 -1.79 -20.44
CA LEU A 32 -28.41 -1.93 -20.47
C LEU A 32 -27.78 -0.79 -19.68
N ALA A 33 -26.95 -1.12 -18.69
CA ALA A 33 -26.21 -0.16 -17.89
C ALA A 33 -24.70 -0.37 -17.99
N THR A 34 -23.98 0.74 -17.89
CA THR A 34 -22.53 0.76 -17.68
C THR A 34 -22.28 1.16 -16.25
N VAL A 35 -21.46 0.38 -15.54
CA VAL A 35 -21.09 0.63 -14.16
C VAL A 35 -19.62 0.99 -14.12
N ARG A 36 -19.32 2.12 -13.48
CA ARG A 36 -17.96 2.61 -13.27
C ARG A 36 -17.65 2.67 -11.78
N ILE A 37 -16.55 2.03 -11.39
CA ILE A 37 -15.99 2.13 -10.05
C ILE A 37 -14.80 3.07 -10.13
N SER A 38 -14.68 4.01 -9.19
CA SER A 38 -13.61 5.00 -9.17
C SER A 38 -13.09 5.20 -7.76
N ASN A 39 -11.81 4.87 -7.56
CA ASN A 39 -11.12 5.09 -6.31
C ASN A 39 -10.55 6.51 -6.26
N LEU A 40 -11.08 7.34 -5.36
CA LEU A 40 -10.66 8.72 -5.12
C LEU A 40 -9.81 8.84 -3.84
N GLN A 41 -9.43 7.73 -3.22
CA GLN A 41 -8.58 7.72 -2.04
C GLN A 41 -7.13 8.01 -2.43
N MET A 42 -6.44 8.90 -1.72
CA MET A 42 -5.11 9.39 -2.10
C MET A 42 -4.04 8.30 -2.02
N TYR A 43 -4.06 7.48 -0.99
CA TYR A 43 -3.03 6.46 -0.74
C TYR A 43 -3.60 5.08 -0.41
N ARG A 44 -4.93 4.91 -0.32
CA ARG A 44 -5.53 3.58 -0.16
C ARG A 44 -5.82 2.96 -1.52
N GLN A 45 -5.36 1.73 -1.71
CA GLN A 45 -5.57 0.94 -2.91
C GLN A 45 -6.33 -0.36 -2.58
N ILE A 46 -7.12 -0.85 -3.53
CA ILE A 46 -7.72 -2.19 -3.46
C ILE A 46 -6.75 -3.14 -4.15
N ARG A 47 -6.14 -4.02 -3.35
CA ARG A 47 -5.19 -5.04 -3.80
C ARG A 47 -5.93 -6.35 -4.12
N SER A 48 -5.22 -7.29 -4.75
CA SER A 48 -5.70 -8.67 -4.92
C SER A 48 -6.18 -9.26 -3.58
N PRO A 49 -7.33 -9.96 -3.52
CA PRO A 49 -8.14 -10.52 -4.61
C PRO A 49 -9.05 -9.52 -5.35
N GLY A 50 -8.94 -8.23 -5.04
CA GLY A 50 -9.65 -7.17 -5.73
C GLY A 50 -10.94 -6.74 -5.03
N TRP A 51 -11.72 -5.90 -5.71
CA TRP A 51 -13.04 -5.51 -5.23
C TRP A 51 -14.08 -6.60 -5.51
N THR A 52 -15.02 -6.73 -4.58
CA THR A 52 -16.30 -7.41 -4.81
C THR A 52 -17.39 -6.41 -4.47
N ILE A 53 -18.28 -6.12 -5.42
CA ILE A 53 -19.44 -5.27 -5.15
C ILE A 53 -20.71 -6.12 -5.18
N GLY A 54 -21.66 -5.79 -4.34
CA GLY A 54 -22.99 -6.37 -4.45
C GLY A 54 -24.06 -5.35 -4.11
N TRP A 55 -25.28 -5.72 -4.45
CA TRP A 55 -26.48 -4.94 -4.21
C TRP A 55 -27.66 -5.88 -4.14
N THR A 56 -28.82 -5.38 -3.74
CA THR A 56 -30.08 -6.12 -3.72
C THR A 56 -31.05 -5.48 -4.69
N TRP A 57 -31.63 -6.31 -5.56
CA TRP A 57 -32.66 -5.90 -6.50
C TRP A 57 -33.92 -5.42 -5.76
N ALA A 58 -34.69 -4.53 -6.40
CA ALA A 58 -35.89 -3.97 -5.79
C ALA A 58 -37.10 -4.92 -5.91
N ASN A 59 -37.11 -5.76 -6.93
CA ASN A 59 -38.16 -6.70 -7.28
C ASN A 59 -37.52 -8.07 -7.62
N LYS A 60 -37.85 -8.63 -8.80
CA LYS A 60 -37.36 -9.91 -9.32
C LYS A 60 -36.49 -9.70 -10.55
N GLU A 61 -35.71 -8.61 -10.56
CA GLU A 61 -34.75 -8.33 -11.61
C GLU A 61 -33.71 -9.45 -11.72
N VAL A 62 -33.22 -9.69 -12.93
CA VAL A 62 -32.18 -10.70 -13.22
C VAL A 62 -31.06 -10.08 -14.04
N ILE A 63 -29.89 -10.72 -14.05
CA ILE A 63 -28.78 -10.32 -14.92
C ILE A 63 -28.81 -11.20 -16.15
N TRP A 64 -29.17 -10.63 -17.31
CA TRP A 64 -29.15 -11.34 -18.59
C TRP A 64 -27.74 -11.62 -19.07
N SER A 65 -26.85 -10.62 -18.99
CA SER A 65 -25.45 -10.74 -19.41
C SER A 65 -24.58 -9.67 -18.77
N MET A 66 -23.28 -9.96 -18.69
CA MET A 66 -22.25 -9.03 -18.22
C MET A 66 -21.05 -9.00 -19.17
N VAL A 67 -20.39 -7.86 -19.23
CA VAL A 67 -19.12 -7.67 -19.96
C VAL A 67 -18.16 -6.93 -19.05
N GLY A 68 -16.91 -7.38 -18.95
CA GLY A 68 -15.87 -6.76 -18.12
C GLY A 68 -15.91 -7.12 -16.63
N ALA A 69 -16.94 -7.83 -16.16
CA ALA A 69 -17.07 -8.38 -14.81
C ALA A 69 -17.99 -9.61 -14.84
N GLN A 70 -18.05 -10.36 -13.76
CA GLN A 70 -18.94 -11.52 -13.63
C GLN A 70 -19.58 -11.61 -12.24
N ALA A 71 -20.82 -12.08 -12.20
CA ALA A 71 -21.42 -12.54 -10.95
C ALA A 71 -20.71 -13.80 -10.44
N ILE A 72 -20.44 -13.85 -9.13
CA ILE A 72 -19.84 -15.01 -8.45
C ILE A 72 -20.80 -16.20 -8.51
N ASP A 73 -22.06 -15.96 -8.17
CA ASP A 73 -23.09 -16.98 -8.13
C ASP A 73 -24.18 -16.72 -9.18
N ARG A 74 -24.59 -17.79 -9.84
CA ARG A 74 -25.71 -17.78 -10.76
C ARG A 74 -27.05 -17.76 -10.02
N GLY A 75 -27.12 -18.31 -8.81
CA GLY A 75 -28.35 -18.48 -8.05
C GLY A 75 -29.35 -19.45 -8.73
N ASP A 76 -30.58 -19.49 -8.21
CA ASP A 76 -31.63 -20.37 -8.74
C ASP A 76 -32.34 -19.74 -9.95
N CYS A 77 -31.93 -20.17 -11.14
CA CYS A 77 -32.56 -19.79 -12.41
C CYS A 77 -33.61 -20.78 -12.93
N SER A 78 -34.16 -21.68 -12.09
CA SER A 78 -35.06 -22.77 -12.54
C SER A 78 -36.34 -22.30 -13.27
N ASN A 79 -36.74 -21.05 -13.08
CA ASN A 79 -37.88 -20.44 -13.77
C ASN A 79 -37.64 -20.21 -15.28
N PHE A 80 -36.39 -20.28 -15.76
CA PHE A 80 -36.01 -20.03 -17.15
C PHE A 80 -35.70 -21.33 -17.89
N LYS A 81 -36.46 -21.67 -18.94
CA LYS A 81 -36.37 -22.95 -19.65
C LYS A 81 -35.44 -22.97 -20.87
N THR A 82 -35.23 -21.84 -21.53
CA THR A 82 -34.47 -21.75 -22.80
C THR A 82 -33.29 -20.80 -22.68
N ASN A 83 -33.56 -19.52 -22.50
CA ASN A 83 -32.53 -18.51 -22.26
C ASN A 83 -32.35 -18.35 -20.76
N ILE A 84 -31.31 -18.97 -20.22
CA ILE A 84 -31.01 -18.93 -18.79
C ILE A 84 -30.14 -17.70 -18.51
N PRO A 85 -30.54 -16.79 -17.60
CA PRO A 85 -29.76 -15.61 -17.25
C PRO A 85 -28.35 -15.93 -16.74
N HIS A 86 -27.48 -14.91 -16.77
CA HIS A 86 -26.14 -14.94 -16.16
C HIS A 86 -26.23 -15.09 -14.64
N SER A 87 -27.17 -14.40 -14.00
CA SER A 87 -27.48 -14.58 -12.58
C SER A 87 -28.94 -14.25 -12.30
N CYS A 88 -29.59 -15.08 -11.49
CA CYS A 88 -30.94 -14.90 -10.97
C CYS A 88 -30.95 -14.59 -9.46
N GLU A 89 -29.76 -14.35 -8.88
CA GLU A 89 -29.62 -14.06 -7.48
C GLU A 89 -30.30 -12.72 -7.13
N THR A 90 -31.01 -12.68 -6.00
CA THR A 90 -31.71 -11.46 -5.56
C THR A 90 -30.70 -10.40 -5.09
N SER A 91 -29.59 -10.87 -4.51
CA SER A 91 -28.48 -10.03 -4.05
C SER A 91 -27.16 -10.49 -4.67
N PRO A 92 -26.91 -10.19 -5.97
CA PRO A 92 -25.73 -10.70 -6.65
C PRO A 92 -24.44 -10.06 -6.12
N ALA A 93 -23.40 -10.88 -6.00
CA ALA A 93 -22.03 -10.43 -5.77
C ALA A 93 -21.23 -10.47 -7.09
N ILE A 94 -20.60 -9.36 -7.43
CA ILE A 94 -19.90 -9.16 -8.70
C ILE A 94 -18.40 -8.96 -8.44
N VAL A 95 -17.60 -9.65 -9.23
CA VAL A 95 -16.14 -9.53 -9.25
C VAL A 95 -15.65 -9.16 -10.64
N ASP A 96 -14.51 -8.49 -10.67
CA ASP A 96 -13.80 -8.21 -11.92
C ASP A 96 -13.23 -9.50 -12.52
N LEU A 97 -12.96 -9.48 -13.82
CA LEU A 97 -12.32 -10.59 -14.52
C LEU A 97 -10.80 -10.54 -14.33
N LEU A 98 -10.14 -11.71 -14.39
CA LEU A 98 -8.69 -11.80 -14.26
C LEU A 98 -7.98 -11.28 -15.54
N PRO A 99 -6.79 -10.67 -15.42
CA PRO A 99 -6.01 -10.24 -16.58
C PRO A 99 -5.74 -11.42 -17.53
N GLY A 100 -5.88 -11.20 -18.83
CA GLY A 100 -5.60 -12.21 -19.87
C GLY A 100 -6.70 -13.27 -20.06
N SER A 101 -7.74 -13.31 -19.23
CA SER A 101 -8.86 -14.26 -19.38
C SER A 101 -9.93 -13.82 -20.39
N VAL A 102 -9.91 -12.55 -20.82
CA VAL A 102 -10.99 -11.93 -21.60
C VAL A 102 -10.55 -11.70 -23.05
N PRO A 103 -11.26 -12.27 -24.05
CA PRO A 103 -11.05 -11.98 -25.46
C PRO A 103 -11.14 -10.48 -25.76
N GLN A 104 -10.33 -9.98 -26.68
CA GLN A 104 -10.18 -8.54 -26.92
C GLN A 104 -11.49 -7.83 -27.33
N ASN A 105 -12.43 -8.55 -27.95
CA ASN A 105 -13.77 -8.06 -28.30
C ASN A 105 -14.74 -7.94 -27.12
N GLN A 106 -14.38 -8.45 -25.94
CA GLN A 106 -15.17 -8.40 -24.70
C GLN A 106 -14.51 -7.53 -23.62
N GLN A 107 -13.42 -6.83 -23.97
CA GLN A 107 -12.73 -5.93 -23.05
C GLN A 107 -13.38 -4.55 -23.07
N LEU A 108 -13.72 -4.07 -21.88
CA LEU A 108 -14.13 -2.68 -21.63
C LEU A 108 -12.93 -1.84 -21.18
N PRO A 109 -12.98 -0.50 -21.32
CA PRO A 109 -11.90 0.37 -20.86
C PRO A 109 -11.58 0.14 -19.38
N ASN A 110 -10.31 -0.15 -19.07
CA ASN A 110 -9.81 -0.35 -17.70
C ASN A 110 -10.53 -1.46 -16.91
N CYS A 111 -11.20 -2.41 -17.57
CA CYS A 111 -11.73 -3.62 -16.92
C CYS A 111 -10.64 -4.65 -16.68
N CYS A 112 -11.01 -5.75 -16.04
CA CYS A 112 -10.35 -7.03 -16.18
C CYS A 112 -8.95 -7.06 -15.56
N LYS A 113 -8.80 -6.36 -14.42
CA LYS A 113 -7.56 -6.23 -13.65
C LYS A 113 -7.54 -7.14 -12.41
N GLY A 114 -8.44 -8.13 -12.36
CA GLY A 114 -8.65 -8.95 -11.16
C GLY A 114 -9.11 -8.12 -9.96
N GLY A 115 -9.81 -7.00 -10.23
CA GLY A 115 -10.42 -6.16 -9.20
C GLY A 115 -9.43 -5.25 -8.48
N VAL A 116 -8.18 -5.17 -8.94
CA VAL A 116 -7.21 -4.22 -8.38
C VAL A 116 -7.57 -2.79 -8.79
N LEU A 117 -7.62 -1.89 -7.80
CA LEU A 117 -7.79 -0.45 -8.00
C LEU A 117 -6.68 0.32 -7.30
N GLY A 118 -5.89 1.06 -8.07
CA GLY A 118 -4.85 1.95 -7.56
C GLY A 118 -5.44 3.13 -6.78
N SER A 119 -4.59 3.85 -6.05
CA SER A 119 -4.97 5.05 -5.32
C SER A 119 -4.89 6.30 -6.20
N TRP A 120 -5.71 7.31 -5.94
CA TRP A 120 -5.74 8.57 -6.70
C TRP A 120 -4.43 9.36 -6.62
N GLY A 121 -3.69 9.23 -5.53
CA GLY A 121 -2.40 9.89 -5.36
C GLY A 121 -1.28 9.30 -6.23
N GLN A 122 -1.44 8.08 -6.77
CA GLN A 122 -0.54 7.50 -7.76
C GLN A 122 -0.68 8.23 -9.11
N ARG A 123 0.34 8.14 -9.97
CA ARG A 123 0.35 8.87 -11.26
C ARG A 123 -0.64 8.32 -12.28
N ASP A 124 -0.97 7.03 -12.20
CA ASP A 124 -1.78 6.36 -13.20
C ASP A 124 -3.28 6.46 -12.89
N LYS A 125 -3.97 7.41 -13.55
CA LYS A 125 -5.42 7.57 -13.43
C LYS A 125 -6.21 6.40 -14.03
N ALA A 126 -5.65 5.61 -14.93
CA ALA A 126 -6.33 4.43 -15.49
C ALA A 126 -6.36 3.29 -14.46
N ALA A 127 -5.38 3.22 -13.56
CA ALA A 127 -5.35 2.25 -12.47
C ALA A 127 -6.45 2.47 -11.42
N THR A 128 -6.96 3.69 -11.27
CA THR A 128 -7.95 4.07 -10.23
C THR A 128 -9.40 3.79 -10.61
N VAL A 129 -9.65 3.40 -11.87
CA VAL A 129 -10.99 3.16 -12.39
C VAL A 129 -11.14 1.74 -12.91
N SER A 130 -12.35 1.18 -12.79
CA SER A 130 -12.75 -0.07 -13.44
C SER A 130 -14.17 0.06 -13.98
N TRP A 131 -14.44 -0.61 -15.09
CA TRP A 131 -15.69 -0.51 -15.83
C TRP A 131 -16.21 -1.90 -16.17
N PHE A 132 -17.52 -2.06 -16.06
CA PHE A 132 -18.22 -3.22 -16.60
C PHE A 132 -19.60 -2.81 -17.12
N GLN A 133 -20.18 -3.66 -17.96
CA GLN A 133 -21.54 -3.49 -18.45
C GLN A 133 -22.41 -4.63 -17.96
N VAL A 134 -23.67 -4.31 -17.71
CA VAL A 134 -24.67 -5.25 -17.21
C VAL A 134 -25.98 -5.04 -17.96
N SER A 135 -26.52 -6.12 -18.51
CA SER A 135 -27.87 -6.16 -19.07
C SER A 135 -28.82 -6.69 -18.00
N VAL A 136 -29.74 -5.85 -17.54
CA VAL A 136 -30.69 -6.18 -16.48
C VAL A 136 -32.05 -6.50 -17.09
N GLY A 137 -32.61 -7.63 -16.67
CA GLY A 137 -33.91 -8.19 -17.05
C GLY A 137 -34.98 -8.00 -15.99
N HIS A 138 -36.25 -8.19 -16.36
CA HIS A 138 -37.41 -8.08 -15.48
C HIS A 138 -37.46 -6.77 -14.68
N SER A 139 -36.92 -5.69 -15.25
CA SER A 139 -36.87 -4.37 -14.64
C SER A 139 -37.74 -3.37 -15.38
N GLY A 140 -37.94 -2.19 -14.79
CA GLY A 140 -38.58 -1.08 -15.50
C GLY A 140 -37.81 -0.66 -16.76
N THR A 141 -38.56 -0.38 -17.83
CA THR A 141 -38.06 0.03 -19.16
C THR A 141 -38.16 1.54 -19.42
N SER A 142 -38.41 2.33 -18.37
CA SER A 142 -38.50 3.79 -18.46
C SER A 142 -38.01 4.44 -17.18
N ARG A 143 -37.77 5.76 -17.25
CA ARG A 143 -37.31 6.56 -16.11
C ARG A 143 -38.27 6.53 -14.91
N LYS A 144 -39.56 6.31 -15.14
CA LYS A 144 -40.60 6.26 -14.09
C LYS A 144 -40.76 4.87 -13.48
N THR A 145 -40.48 3.83 -14.27
CA THR A 145 -40.74 2.44 -13.88
C THR A 145 -39.50 1.77 -13.30
N VAL A 146 -38.29 2.20 -13.66
CA VAL A 146 -37.05 1.64 -13.13
C VAL A 146 -36.94 1.94 -11.62
N LYS A 147 -36.56 0.92 -10.85
CA LYS A 147 -36.31 1.05 -9.40
C LYS A 147 -34.81 0.97 -9.16
N VAL A 148 -34.34 1.80 -8.25
CA VAL A 148 -32.93 1.84 -7.87
C VAL A 148 -32.64 0.65 -6.94
N PRO A 149 -31.59 -0.15 -7.19
CA PRO A 149 -31.15 -1.19 -6.27
C PRO A 149 -30.80 -0.63 -4.90
N LYS A 150 -30.88 -1.48 -3.87
CA LYS A 150 -30.65 -1.10 -2.48
C LYS A 150 -29.56 -1.95 -1.85
N GLY A 151 -29.05 -1.50 -0.70
CA GLY A 151 -28.09 -2.29 0.07
C GLY A 151 -26.79 -2.56 -0.69
N PHE A 152 -26.25 -1.53 -1.35
CA PHE A 152 -24.94 -1.65 -1.97
C PHE A 152 -23.89 -1.92 -0.90
N TYR A 153 -22.98 -2.84 -1.19
CA TYR A 153 -21.81 -3.10 -0.38
C TYR A 153 -20.58 -3.25 -1.27
N LEU A 154 -19.42 -2.92 -0.70
CA LEU A 154 -18.12 -3.06 -1.32
C LEU A 154 -17.22 -3.82 -0.36
N LEU A 155 -16.73 -4.97 -0.80
CA LEU A 155 -15.65 -5.69 -0.15
C LEU A 155 -14.37 -5.44 -0.93
N GLY A 156 -13.27 -5.22 -0.22
CA GLY A 156 -11.93 -5.24 -0.80
C GLY A 156 -11.21 -6.54 -0.40
N PRO A 157 -9.87 -6.53 -0.27
CA PRO A 157 -9.14 -7.62 0.39
C PRO A 157 -9.54 -7.84 1.86
N GLY A 158 -10.45 -7.03 2.43
CA GLY A 158 -11.05 -7.20 3.74
C GLY A 158 -12.32 -6.34 3.89
N ALA A 159 -12.88 -6.36 5.10
CA ALA A 159 -13.96 -5.46 5.50
C ALA A 159 -13.45 -4.02 5.64
N GLY A 160 -14.36 -3.06 5.79
CA GLY A 160 -14.00 -1.67 6.13
C GLY A 160 -14.70 -0.59 5.33
N TYR A 161 -15.36 -0.93 4.22
CA TYR A 161 -16.14 0.03 3.46
C TYR A 161 -17.62 0.02 3.88
N ALA A 162 -18.15 1.22 4.12
CA ALA A 162 -19.57 1.46 4.27
C ALA A 162 -20.07 2.29 3.08
N CYS A 163 -21.06 1.77 2.36
CA CYS A 163 -21.63 2.42 1.19
C CYS A 163 -22.94 3.15 1.51
N SER A 164 -23.13 4.31 0.91
CA SER A 164 -24.37 5.06 1.00
C SER A 164 -25.49 4.40 0.20
N SER A 165 -26.73 4.83 0.46
CA SER A 165 -27.84 4.55 -0.46
C SER A 165 -27.58 5.20 -1.82
N ALA A 166 -27.97 4.52 -2.90
CA ALA A 166 -27.86 5.04 -4.25
C ALA A 166 -28.71 6.31 -4.44
N VAL A 167 -28.09 7.38 -4.94
CA VAL A 167 -28.73 8.67 -5.18
C VAL A 167 -28.81 8.93 -6.69
N VAL A 168 -29.98 9.37 -7.16
CA VAL A 168 -30.15 9.78 -8.56
C VAL A 168 -29.48 11.14 -8.77
N VAL A 169 -28.57 11.20 -9.75
CA VAL A 169 -27.79 12.41 -10.08
C VAL A 169 -28.05 12.83 -11.54
N PRO A 170 -27.63 14.04 -11.95
CA PRO A 170 -27.71 14.45 -13.35
C PRO A 170 -27.05 13.41 -14.28
N PRO A 171 -27.64 13.10 -15.45
CA PRO A 171 -27.13 12.03 -16.29
C PRO A 171 -25.71 12.27 -16.79
N SER A 172 -24.87 11.24 -16.69
CA SER A 172 -23.49 11.24 -17.20
C SER A 172 -23.44 11.52 -18.70
N VAL A 173 -22.36 12.17 -19.12
CA VAL A 173 -22.08 12.49 -20.52
C VAL A 173 -20.83 11.75 -20.98
N PHE A 174 -20.96 11.01 -22.06
CA PHE A 174 -19.89 10.27 -22.72
C PHE A 174 -19.54 10.96 -24.03
N LEU A 175 -18.24 11.17 -24.26
CA LEU A 175 -17.71 11.66 -25.53
C LEU A 175 -17.25 10.48 -26.38
N SER A 176 -17.46 10.56 -27.69
CA SER A 176 -16.83 9.64 -28.64
C SER A 176 -15.30 9.84 -28.63
N ALA A 177 -14.57 8.84 -29.12
CA ALA A 177 -13.10 8.88 -29.15
C ALA A 177 -12.55 10.07 -29.97
N ASP A 178 -13.29 10.53 -30.99
CA ASP A 178 -12.97 11.71 -31.79
C ASP A 178 -13.47 13.04 -31.16
N GLY A 179 -14.13 12.98 -30.01
CA GLY A 179 -14.67 14.13 -29.28
C GLY A 179 -15.92 14.78 -29.88
N ARG A 180 -16.39 14.32 -31.06
CA ARG A 180 -17.44 15.01 -31.83
C ARG A 180 -18.85 14.71 -31.37
N ARG A 181 -19.11 13.52 -30.82
CA ARG A 181 -20.43 13.06 -30.40
C ARG A 181 -20.53 13.01 -28.88
N LYS A 182 -21.60 13.61 -28.34
CA LYS A 182 -22.00 13.49 -26.94
C LYS A 182 -23.15 12.49 -26.83
N THR A 183 -22.98 11.47 -26.01
CA THR A 183 -24.04 10.53 -25.63
C THR A 183 -24.35 10.72 -24.15
N ARG A 184 -25.62 10.76 -23.79
CA ARG A 184 -26.05 10.92 -22.39
C ARG A 184 -26.63 9.62 -21.88
N ALA A 185 -26.36 9.29 -20.62
CA ALA A 185 -27.12 8.27 -19.93
C ALA A 185 -28.61 8.67 -19.88
N MET A 186 -29.50 7.68 -19.90
CA MET A 186 -30.93 7.88 -19.66
C MET A 186 -31.21 8.28 -18.22
N THR A 187 -30.43 7.73 -17.29
CA THR A 187 -30.44 8.01 -15.85
C THR A 187 -29.11 7.57 -15.26
N THR A 188 -28.62 8.30 -14.25
CA THR A 188 -27.40 7.98 -13.53
C THR A 188 -27.69 7.90 -12.04
N TRP A 189 -27.16 6.87 -11.39
CA TRP A 189 -27.15 6.74 -9.94
C TRP A 189 -25.72 6.72 -9.44
N THR A 190 -25.49 7.30 -8.28
CA THR A 190 -24.19 7.28 -7.61
C THR A 190 -24.34 6.69 -6.22
N VAL A 191 -23.41 5.79 -5.90
CA VAL A 191 -23.20 5.22 -4.57
C VAL A 191 -21.79 5.62 -4.15
N THR A 192 -21.65 6.10 -2.92
CA THR A 192 -20.36 6.49 -2.36
C THR A 192 -20.02 5.57 -1.21
N CYS A 193 -18.89 4.88 -1.32
CA CYS A 193 -18.36 3.99 -0.30
C CYS A 193 -17.17 4.68 0.39
N THR A 194 -17.24 4.75 1.72
CA THR A 194 -16.21 5.37 2.56
C THR A 194 -15.55 4.29 3.41
N TYR A 195 -14.23 4.41 3.59
CA TYR A 195 -13.48 3.46 4.41
C TYR A 195 -13.46 3.92 5.87
N SER A 196 -13.71 2.98 6.77
CA SER A 196 -13.65 3.19 8.21
C SER A 196 -12.72 2.18 8.86
N PRO A 197 -11.60 2.62 9.47
CA PRO A 197 -10.66 1.70 10.14
C PRO A 197 -11.32 0.85 11.23
N THR A 198 -12.27 1.42 11.97
CA THR A 198 -13.01 0.70 13.03
C THR A 198 -13.90 -0.41 12.51
N LEU A 199 -14.36 -0.31 11.25
CA LEU A 199 -15.13 -1.35 10.58
C LEU A 199 -14.23 -2.42 9.97
N ALA A 200 -13.00 -2.07 9.62
CA ALA A 200 -12.08 -2.96 8.91
C ALA A 200 -11.46 -4.02 9.82
N SER A 201 -10.91 -3.60 10.96
CA SER A 201 -10.32 -4.51 11.94
C SER A 201 -10.20 -3.83 13.30
N LYS A 202 -10.33 -4.61 14.36
CA LYS A 202 -10.06 -4.15 15.73
C LYS A 202 -8.55 -3.95 15.98
N ASN A 203 -7.72 -4.73 15.29
CA ASN A 203 -6.26 -4.70 15.46
C ASN A 203 -5.60 -4.09 14.22
N PRO A 204 -4.52 -3.32 14.37
CA PRO A 204 -3.74 -2.81 13.24
C PRO A 204 -3.08 -3.96 12.48
N ASN A 205 -2.70 -3.70 11.23
CA ASN A 205 -2.03 -4.67 10.35
C ASN A 205 -0.51 -4.46 10.25
N CYS A 206 0.01 -3.41 10.91
CA CYS A 206 1.41 -3.09 10.91
C CYS A 206 1.84 -2.39 12.20
N CYS A 207 3.15 -2.43 12.47
CA CYS A 207 3.75 -1.75 13.61
C CYS A 207 5.04 -1.02 13.20
N VAL A 208 5.45 -0.07 14.04
CA VAL A 208 6.68 0.69 13.85
C VAL A 208 7.70 0.34 14.92
N SER A 209 8.96 0.25 14.52
CA SER A 209 10.12 0.17 15.42
C SER A 209 11.10 1.28 15.10
N LEU A 210 11.77 1.80 16.14
CA LEU A 210 12.59 3.00 16.04
C LEU A 210 14.01 2.72 16.54
N SER A 211 14.99 3.33 15.90
CA SER A 211 16.37 3.29 16.36
C SER A 211 17.11 4.57 15.95
N SER A 212 18.24 4.85 16.61
CA SER A 212 19.09 6.00 16.28
C SER A 212 20.56 5.64 16.40
N PHE A 213 21.42 6.41 15.75
CA PHE A 213 22.87 6.22 15.83
C PHE A 213 23.46 6.55 17.22
N TYR A 214 22.75 7.35 18.02
CA TYR A 214 23.21 7.81 19.33
C TYR A 214 22.66 6.96 20.48
N ASN A 215 21.78 6.00 20.22
CA ASN A 215 21.20 5.12 21.22
C ASN A 215 21.36 3.65 20.76
N PRO A 216 22.09 2.80 21.51
CA PRO A 216 22.30 1.42 21.12
C PRO A 216 21.04 0.55 21.25
N MET A 217 20.01 1.00 21.99
CA MET A 217 18.76 0.27 22.14
C MET A 217 17.79 0.60 21.00
N ILE A 218 17.23 -0.45 20.42
CA ILE A 218 16.13 -0.36 19.45
C ILE A 218 14.83 -0.33 20.25
N THR A 219 13.96 0.63 19.98
CA THR A 219 12.57 0.62 20.46
C THR A 219 11.80 -0.34 19.56
N PRO A 220 11.44 -1.55 20.04
CA PRO A 220 10.77 -2.53 19.21
C PRO A 220 9.30 -2.15 19.01
N CYS A 221 8.62 -2.86 18.11
CA CYS A 221 7.16 -2.85 18.11
C CYS A 221 6.62 -3.36 19.45
N SER A 222 5.54 -2.75 19.94
CA SER A 222 4.84 -3.22 21.15
C SER A 222 4.44 -4.69 21.03
N THR A 223 4.58 -5.42 22.12
CA THR A 223 4.14 -6.82 22.20
C THR A 223 2.65 -6.92 21.87
N CYS A 224 2.29 -7.86 21.01
CA CYS A 224 0.93 -8.04 20.49
C CYS A 224 0.30 -6.81 19.83
N ALA A 225 1.09 -5.95 19.20
CA ALA A 225 0.59 -4.78 18.46
C ALA A 225 -0.57 -5.12 17.50
N CYS A 226 -0.50 -6.25 16.79
CA CYS A 226 -1.53 -6.69 15.84
C CYS A 226 -2.44 -7.81 16.40
N GLY A 227 -2.50 -7.94 17.72
CA GLY A 227 -3.26 -8.94 18.45
C GLY A 227 -2.45 -10.19 18.79
N CYS A 228 -2.54 -10.65 20.04
CA CYS A 228 -2.01 -11.95 20.42
C CYS A 228 -2.94 -13.04 19.84
N LYS A 229 -2.52 -13.75 18.79
CA LYS A 229 -3.17 -15.00 18.38
C LYS A 229 -2.53 -16.17 19.12
N ASP A 230 -3.29 -17.25 19.37
CA ASP A 230 -2.76 -18.47 19.98
C ASP A 230 -1.59 -19.06 19.18
N LYS A 231 -0.73 -19.84 19.85
CA LYS A 231 0.53 -20.42 19.32
C LYS A 231 0.38 -21.23 18.01
N HIS A 232 -0.84 -21.53 17.58
CA HIS A 232 -1.14 -22.30 16.37
C HIS A 232 -1.21 -21.46 15.07
N ASN A 233 -1.21 -20.12 15.16
CA ASN A 233 -1.44 -19.24 14.00
C ASN A 233 -0.18 -18.56 13.43
N CYS A 234 1.01 -18.98 13.86
CA CYS A 234 2.27 -18.48 13.31
C CYS A 234 3.30 -19.60 13.20
N THR A 235 4.27 -19.44 12.30
CA THR A 235 5.33 -20.41 12.03
C THR A 235 6.69 -19.81 12.42
N LYS A 236 7.60 -20.64 12.94
CA LYS A 236 8.98 -20.20 13.24
C LYS A 236 9.80 -20.21 11.96
N ARG A 237 10.79 -19.31 11.87
CA ARG A 237 11.60 -19.11 10.65
C ARG A 237 12.36 -20.36 10.17
N ASP A 238 12.69 -21.28 11.09
CA ASP A 238 13.56 -22.43 10.82
C ASP A 238 12.81 -23.77 10.64
N SER A 239 11.48 -23.79 10.76
CA SER A 239 10.72 -25.01 10.40
C SER A 239 10.59 -25.06 8.88
N GLU A 240 11.08 -26.12 8.23
CA GLU A 240 10.98 -26.34 6.78
C GLU A 240 9.58 -26.01 6.27
N ILE A 241 9.44 -24.87 5.59
CA ILE A 241 8.19 -24.36 5.00
C ILE A 241 7.91 -25.13 3.69
N SER A 242 8.20 -26.43 3.66
CA SER A 242 8.15 -27.25 2.44
C SER A 242 6.86 -28.07 2.30
N THR A 243 5.89 -27.98 3.21
CA THR A 243 4.72 -28.88 3.20
C THR A 243 3.36 -28.24 3.44
N LEU A 244 3.26 -26.92 3.58
CA LEU A 244 1.94 -26.28 3.66
C LEU A 244 1.45 -25.91 2.26
N LEU A 245 0.72 -26.85 1.64
CA LEU A 245 -0.17 -26.60 0.50
C LEU A 245 -0.87 -25.25 0.74
N LYS A 246 -0.63 -24.24 -0.12
CA LYS A 246 -1.46 -23.02 -0.18
C LYS A 246 -2.89 -23.51 -0.45
N PRO A 247 -3.79 -23.52 0.54
CA PRO A 247 -5.12 -24.01 0.27
C PRO A 247 -5.82 -22.93 -0.57
N ASN A 248 -6.40 -23.34 -1.71
CA ASN A 248 -7.27 -22.48 -2.51
C ASN A 248 -8.55 -22.21 -1.71
N LEU A 249 -8.47 -21.39 -0.65
CA LEU A 249 -9.61 -21.01 0.18
C LEU A 249 -10.13 -19.66 -0.29
N VAL A 250 -11.07 -19.79 -1.22
CA VAL A 250 -12.11 -18.81 -1.44
C VAL A 250 -13.04 -18.87 -0.22
N MET A 251 -13.22 -17.72 0.44
CA MET A 251 -14.35 -17.38 1.32
C MET A 251 -14.46 -18.12 2.67
N ASP A 252 -13.60 -17.78 3.65
CA ASP A 252 -14.00 -17.38 5.02
C ASP A 252 -12.76 -16.83 5.75
N GLY A 253 -12.93 -15.99 6.77
CA GLY A 253 -11.90 -15.14 7.37
C GLY A 253 -10.48 -15.73 7.58
N GLU A 254 -9.48 -15.01 7.05
CA GLU A 254 -8.07 -14.89 7.49
C GLU A 254 -7.41 -16.05 8.27
N THR A 255 -7.00 -17.12 7.58
CA THR A 255 -5.77 -17.82 7.99
C THR A 255 -4.61 -17.20 7.23
N GLN A 256 -3.97 -16.17 7.78
CA GLN A 256 -2.67 -15.68 7.29
C GLN A 256 -1.57 -16.42 8.03
N LEU A 257 -0.69 -17.11 7.31
CA LEU A 257 0.48 -17.75 7.92
C LEU A 257 1.54 -16.68 8.18
N LEU A 258 1.71 -16.29 9.44
CA LEU A 258 2.66 -15.27 9.85
C LEU A 258 3.93 -15.88 10.46
N GLN A 259 5.06 -15.20 10.34
CA GLN A 259 6.24 -15.49 11.16
C GLN A 259 5.95 -15.14 12.63
N CYS A 260 6.24 -16.07 13.56
CA CYS A 260 6.09 -15.81 14.98
C CYS A 260 7.05 -14.70 15.42
N THR A 261 6.48 -13.57 15.85
CA THR A 261 7.19 -12.42 16.44
C THR A 261 6.47 -11.99 17.71
N GLN A 262 7.11 -11.18 18.56
CA GLN A 262 6.45 -10.68 19.77
C GLN A 262 5.27 -9.73 19.46
N HIS A 263 5.30 -9.03 18.32
CA HIS A 263 4.28 -8.04 17.93
C HIS A 263 3.16 -8.64 17.07
N MET A 264 3.38 -9.81 16.46
CA MET A 264 2.40 -10.55 15.64
C MET A 264 1.83 -9.76 14.45
N CYS A 265 2.59 -8.78 13.95
CA CYS A 265 2.16 -7.95 12.81
C CYS A 265 2.64 -8.53 11.48
N PRO A 266 1.77 -8.58 10.45
CA PRO A 266 2.17 -8.92 9.09
C PRO A 266 3.28 -8.03 8.54
N ILE A 267 3.27 -6.74 8.89
CA ILE A 267 4.24 -5.76 8.40
C ILE A 267 4.89 -5.02 9.57
N GLN A 268 6.21 -4.85 9.48
CA GLN A 268 6.95 -3.94 10.35
C GLN A 268 7.65 -2.88 9.51
N VAL A 269 7.49 -1.63 9.92
CA VAL A 269 8.27 -0.51 9.40
C VAL A 269 9.32 -0.13 10.44
N HIS A 270 10.59 -0.24 10.07
CA HIS A 270 11.70 0.19 10.90
C HIS A 270 12.19 1.56 10.43
N TRP A 271 12.23 2.53 11.35
CA TRP A 271 12.77 3.86 11.12
C TRP A 271 14.07 4.04 11.90
N HIS A 272 15.17 4.16 11.18
CA HIS A 272 16.50 4.33 11.76
C HIS A 272 17.04 5.72 11.47
N PHE A 273 17.24 6.52 12.52
CA PHE A 273 17.96 7.78 12.42
C PHE A 273 19.47 7.53 12.33
N LYS A 274 20.01 7.58 11.10
CA LYS A 274 21.32 7.02 10.76
C LYS A 274 22.48 7.97 11.05
N VAL A 275 22.38 9.23 10.65
CA VAL A 275 23.46 10.22 10.83
C VAL A 275 22.87 11.64 10.86
N ASN A 276 23.48 12.51 11.65
CA ASN A 276 23.24 13.96 11.69
C ASN A 276 24.47 14.72 11.17
N TYR A 277 24.35 15.46 10.07
CA TYR A 277 25.39 16.36 9.57
C TYR A 277 25.02 17.83 9.86
N MET A 278 25.92 18.75 9.50
CA MET A 278 25.71 20.18 9.72
C MET A 278 24.49 20.72 8.96
N LYS A 279 24.33 20.37 7.68
CA LYS A 279 23.27 20.91 6.79
C LYS A 279 22.14 19.93 6.47
N HIS A 280 22.34 18.66 6.75
CA HIS A 280 21.39 17.60 6.40
C HIS A 280 21.45 16.46 7.39
N TRP A 281 20.45 15.61 7.37
CA TRP A 281 20.39 14.43 8.22
C TRP A 281 19.81 13.26 7.43
N ARG A 282 20.15 12.04 7.86
CA ARG A 282 19.86 10.83 7.10
C ARG A 282 19.04 9.84 7.92
N VAL A 283 18.01 9.31 7.27
CA VAL A 283 17.17 8.23 7.79
C VAL A 283 17.30 7.03 6.88
N LYS A 284 17.24 5.83 7.47
CA LYS A 284 17.04 4.58 6.76
C LYS A 284 15.68 4.01 7.15
N ILE A 285 14.85 3.72 6.16
CA ILE A 285 13.58 2.99 6.33
C ILE A 285 13.80 1.55 5.91
N SER A 286 13.21 0.61 6.63
CA SER A 286 13.11 -0.78 6.21
C SER A 286 11.69 -1.29 6.44
N ILE A 287 11.05 -1.84 5.41
CA ILE A 287 9.72 -2.43 5.48
C ILE A 287 9.88 -3.93 5.37
N THR A 288 9.47 -4.67 6.38
CA THR A 288 9.63 -6.14 6.46
C THR A 288 8.27 -6.80 6.41
N ASN A 289 8.13 -7.78 5.52
CA ASN A 289 6.96 -8.62 5.38
C ASN A 289 7.14 -9.93 6.16
N PHE A 290 6.32 -10.13 7.18
CA PHE A 290 6.28 -11.35 7.98
C PHE A 290 5.17 -12.31 7.55
N ASN A 291 4.42 -12.00 6.50
CA ASN A 291 3.39 -12.87 5.96
C ASN A 291 3.98 -13.84 4.93
N TYR A 292 3.78 -15.14 5.14
CA TYR A 292 4.27 -16.21 4.25
C TYR A 292 3.35 -16.49 3.06
N TRP A 293 2.10 -16.01 3.10
CA TRP A 293 1.10 -16.28 2.06
C TRP A 293 0.70 -15.04 1.27
N LEU A 294 1.26 -13.88 1.61
CA LEU A 294 0.87 -12.61 1.01
C LEU A 294 2.07 -11.80 0.52
N ASN A 295 2.05 -11.50 -0.77
CA ASN A 295 2.91 -10.51 -1.40
C ASN A 295 2.19 -9.16 -1.50
N TYR A 296 2.96 -8.08 -1.36
CA TYR A 296 2.44 -6.73 -1.49
C TYR A 296 2.96 -6.10 -2.79
N SER A 297 2.14 -6.12 -3.84
CA SER A 297 2.40 -5.41 -5.09
C SER A 297 1.96 -3.95 -5.00
N HIS A 298 2.69 -3.07 -5.70
CA HIS A 298 2.45 -1.62 -5.74
C HIS A 298 2.28 -0.99 -4.35
N TRP A 299 3.00 -1.52 -3.35
CA TRP A 299 2.85 -1.09 -1.98
C TRP A 299 3.17 0.40 -1.84
N ASN A 300 2.55 1.03 -0.83
CA ASN A 300 2.89 2.39 -0.46
C ASN A 300 3.07 2.53 1.05
N LEU A 301 3.87 3.52 1.41
CA LEU A 301 4.13 3.93 2.78
C LEU A 301 3.83 5.42 2.90
N VAL A 302 2.90 5.80 3.76
CA VAL A 302 2.63 7.21 4.09
C VAL A 302 3.30 7.50 5.42
N VAL A 303 4.02 8.61 5.48
CA VAL A 303 4.68 9.08 6.69
C VAL A 303 4.24 10.51 6.95
N GLN A 304 3.95 10.81 8.21
CA GLN A 304 3.76 12.18 8.69
C GLN A 304 4.96 12.59 9.55
N HIS A 305 5.65 13.65 9.14
CA HIS A 305 6.80 14.23 9.82
C HIS A 305 7.00 15.68 9.35
N PRO A 306 7.21 16.65 10.25
CA PRO A 306 7.24 18.08 9.92
C PRO A 306 8.23 18.43 8.80
N ASN A 307 9.40 17.79 8.79
CA ASN A 307 10.46 18.05 7.81
C ASN A 307 10.33 17.32 6.45
N LEU A 308 9.18 16.71 6.13
CA LEU A 308 8.99 16.01 4.84
C LEU A 308 8.94 16.97 3.64
N ASN A 309 8.55 18.22 3.86
CA ASN A 309 8.67 19.29 2.85
C ASN A 309 10.12 19.59 2.43
N ASN A 310 11.11 19.22 3.25
CA ASN A 310 12.53 19.50 3.05
C ASN A 310 13.35 18.24 2.69
N VAL A 311 12.71 17.25 2.06
CA VAL A 311 13.39 16.06 1.55
C VAL A 311 14.26 16.43 0.35
N THR A 312 15.56 16.18 0.45
CA THR A 312 16.52 16.47 -0.62
C THR A 312 16.65 15.29 -1.59
N LEU A 313 16.69 14.06 -1.05
CA LEU A 313 16.92 12.87 -1.84
C LEU A 313 16.30 11.65 -1.18
N VAL A 314 15.74 10.76 -1.99
CA VAL A 314 15.21 9.46 -1.58
C VAL A 314 15.82 8.40 -2.48
N TYR A 315 16.48 7.41 -1.88
CA TYR A 315 17.10 6.30 -2.58
C TYR A 315 16.13 5.12 -2.68
N ASN A 316 16.12 4.41 -3.80
CA ASN A 316 15.37 3.16 -4.02
C ASN A 316 13.83 3.22 -3.90
N PHE A 317 13.24 4.32 -3.42
CA PHE A 317 11.79 4.55 -3.40
C PHE A 317 11.45 5.79 -4.23
N THR A 318 10.22 5.84 -4.73
CA THR A 318 9.63 7.06 -5.31
C THR A 318 8.96 7.86 -4.21
N TYR A 319 9.20 9.17 -4.14
CA TYR A 319 8.63 10.06 -3.13
C TYR A 319 7.69 11.10 -3.73
N LYS A 320 6.57 11.35 -3.06
CA LYS A 320 5.63 12.43 -3.39
C LYS A 320 5.06 13.03 -2.12
N LEU A 321 5.11 14.35 -2.01
CA LEU A 321 4.45 15.09 -0.95
C LEU A 321 2.93 15.12 -1.18
N LEU A 322 2.14 14.93 -0.12
CA LEU A 322 0.69 15.11 -0.16
C LEU A 322 0.34 16.50 0.38
N PRO A 323 -0.14 17.42 -0.47
CA PRO A 323 -0.66 18.69 0.01
C PRO A 323 -2.05 18.45 0.61
N TYR A 324 -2.14 18.36 1.93
CA TYR A 324 -3.41 18.24 2.64
C TYR A 324 -3.49 19.29 3.76
N HIS A 325 -4.59 20.06 3.78
CA HIS A 325 -4.90 21.08 4.80
C HIS A 325 -3.72 21.97 5.24
N SER A 326 -3.16 22.75 4.31
CA SER A 326 -2.15 23.80 4.58
C SER A 326 -0.83 23.35 5.23
N THR A 327 -0.67 22.08 5.62
CA THR A 327 0.58 21.53 6.16
C THR A 327 1.22 20.58 5.17
N SER A 328 2.49 20.84 4.83
CA SER A 328 3.31 20.03 3.92
C SER A 328 4.13 18.99 4.69
N ASP A 329 3.52 18.34 5.70
CA ASP A 329 4.19 17.43 6.65
C ASP A 329 3.95 15.95 6.34
N THR A 330 3.23 15.63 5.26
CA THR A 330 2.84 14.26 4.91
C THR A 330 3.38 13.87 3.54
N GLY A 331 4.06 12.73 3.48
CA GLY A 331 4.71 12.22 2.29
C GLY A 331 4.34 10.76 2.01
N VAL A 332 4.18 10.41 0.74
CA VAL A 332 3.99 9.02 0.30
C VAL A 332 5.24 8.53 -0.41
N PHE A 333 5.60 7.30 -0.08
CA PHE A 333 6.65 6.53 -0.71
C PHE A 333 6.04 5.34 -1.45
N TYR A 334 6.57 5.05 -2.62
CA TYR A 334 6.19 3.91 -3.45
C TYR A 334 7.43 3.11 -3.82
N GLY A 335 7.25 1.81 -4.06
CA GLY A 335 8.26 1.00 -4.75
C GLY A 335 8.56 1.55 -6.15
N VAL A 336 9.81 1.42 -6.57
CA VAL A 336 10.27 1.72 -7.92
C VAL A 336 9.96 0.51 -8.81
N LYS A 337 9.32 0.79 -9.97
CA LYS A 337 9.00 -0.21 -10.99
C LYS A 337 10.24 -1.01 -11.38
N GLU A 338 10.10 -2.32 -11.53
CA GLU A 338 11.20 -3.27 -11.83
C GLU A 338 12.33 -3.36 -10.78
N GLY A 339 12.23 -2.61 -9.67
CA GLY A 339 13.15 -2.69 -8.54
C GLY A 339 12.50 -3.38 -7.34
N ASN A 340 11.68 -2.63 -6.61
CA ASN A 340 11.07 -3.06 -5.35
C ASN A 340 9.56 -2.77 -5.30
N GLU A 341 8.92 -2.75 -6.45
CA GLU A 341 7.46 -2.63 -6.60
C GLU A 341 6.69 -3.81 -5.97
N LEU A 342 7.34 -4.97 -5.86
CA LEU A 342 6.85 -6.15 -5.17
C LEU A 342 7.62 -6.34 -3.87
N LEU A 343 6.91 -6.31 -2.74
CA LEU A 343 7.43 -6.76 -1.45
C LEU A 343 7.00 -8.22 -1.26
N MET A 344 7.96 -9.13 -1.42
CA MET A 344 7.71 -10.56 -1.34
C MET A 344 7.52 -11.05 0.10
N GLU A 345 6.89 -12.20 0.24
CA GLU A 345 6.72 -12.98 1.46
C GLU A 345 8.07 -13.20 2.17
N ALA A 346 8.10 -12.99 3.49
CA ALA A 346 9.30 -13.14 4.33
C ALA A 346 10.53 -12.28 3.95
N GLU A 347 10.36 -11.26 3.10
CA GLU A 347 11.44 -10.36 2.66
C GLU A 347 11.31 -8.93 3.23
N ASN A 348 12.31 -8.08 2.93
CA ASN A 348 12.28 -6.67 3.25
C ASN A 348 12.72 -5.77 2.09
N VAL A 349 12.21 -4.55 2.09
CA VAL A 349 12.66 -3.47 1.20
C VAL A 349 13.22 -2.34 2.03
N GLN A 350 14.26 -1.67 1.53
CA GLN A 350 14.97 -0.63 2.26
C GLN A 350 15.21 0.61 1.40
N SER A 351 15.18 1.76 2.04
CA SER A 351 15.46 3.05 1.43
C SER A 351 16.23 3.93 2.40
N GLU A 352 17.08 4.79 1.86
CA GLU A 352 17.69 5.88 2.60
C GLU A 352 17.11 7.21 2.12
N MET A 353 16.92 8.14 3.05
CA MET A 353 16.39 9.47 2.80
C MET A 353 17.31 10.51 3.40
N ILE A 354 17.53 11.58 2.66
CA ILE A 354 18.29 12.75 3.09
C ILE A 354 17.33 13.92 3.21
N PHE A 355 17.35 14.54 4.38
CA PHE A 355 16.57 15.71 4.69
C PHE A 355 17.48 16.92 4.83
N GLY A 356 17.06 18.05 4.28
CA GLY A 356 17.61 19.35 4.62
C GLY A 356 17.35 19.65 6.10
N LYS A 357 18.27 20.39 6.72
CA LYS A 357 18.14 20.81 8.11
C LYS A 357 17.69 22.26 8.15
N ASP A 358 16.53 22.51 8.74
CA ASP A 358 16.13 23.85 9.15
C ASP A 358 16.62 24.08 10.58
N GLU A 359 17.51 25.05 10.77
CA GLU A 359 18.08 25.37 12.09
C GLU A 359 17.03 25.82 13.11
N LYS A 360 15.87 26.32 12.66
CA LYS A 360 14.79 26.76 13.54
C LYS A 360 13.88 25.63 14.00
N GLU A 361 13.76 24.58 13.20
CA GLU A 361 12.82 23.47 13.47
C GLU A 361 13.52 22.20 13.94
N PHE A 362 14.73 21.94 13.46
CA PHE A 362 15.44 20.70 13.77
C PHE A 362 15.86 20.64 15.23
N THR A 363 15.44 19.57 15.91
CA THR A 363 15.94 19.21 17.24
C THR A 363 16.09 17.70 17.37
N LEU A 364 16.94 17.29 18.32
CA LEU A 364 17.04 15.89 18.76
C LEU A 364 16.19 15.63 20.01
N ASP A 365 15.55 16.66 20.55
CA ASP A 365 14.74 16.59 21.75
C ASP A 365 13.43 15.85 21.49
N GLN A 366 12.96 15.14 22.52
CA GLN A 366 11.64 14.50 22.57
C GLN A 366 11.32 13.62 21.35
N GLY A 367 12.36 13.08 20.70
CA GLY A 367 12.20 12.21 19.53
C GLY A 367 11.65 12.90 18.29
N TRP A 368 11.89 14.20 18.11
CA TRP A 368 11.42 14.97 16.95
C TRP A 368 11.81 14.35 15.59
N VAL A 369 12.96 13.68 15.50
CA VAL A 369 13.46 13.00 14.28
C VAL A 369 12.66 11.76 13.87
N PHE A 370 11.69 11.34 14.68
CA PHE A 370 10.85 10.17 14.44
C PHE A 370 9.49 10.57 13.86
N PRO A 371 8.89 9.72 13.02
CA PRO A 371 7.61 10.05 12.40
C PRO A 371 6.51 10.15 13.46
N ARG A 372 5.55 11.04 13.22
CA ARG A 372 4.35 11.19 14.06
C ARG A 372 3.34 10.09 13.78
N LYS A 373 3.20 9.74 12.50
CA LYS A 373 2.32 8.67 12.02
C LYS A 373 2.95 7.96 10.83
N VAL A 374 2.61 6.68 10.70
CA VAL A 374 3.02 5.83 9.58
C VAL A 374 1.82 5.02 9.14
N TYR A 375 1.58 4.93 7.83
CA TYR A 375 0.56 4.09 7.24
C TYR A 375 1.19 3.20 6.18
N PHE A 376 0.79 1.93 6.14
CA PHE A 376 1.19 0.99 5.11
C PHE A 376 -0.02 0.54 4.31
N ASN A 377 -0.02 0.78 2.99
CA ASN A 377 -1.16 0.52 2.10
C ASN A 377 -2.49 1.13 2.58
N GLY A 378 -2.40 2.27 3.29
CA GLY A 378 -3.51 2.98 3.88
C GLY A 378 -3.86 2.56 5.32
N ASP A 379 -3.35 1.46 5.85
CA ASP A 379 -3.63 1.07 7.24
C ASP A 379 -2.65 1.77 8.19
N GLU A 380 -3.17 2.38 9.26
CA GLU A 380 -2.34 3.05 10.27
C GLU A 380 -1.53 2.00 11.06
N CYS A 381 -0.22 2.20 11.12
CA CYS A 381 0.67 1.34 11.87
C CYS A 381 0.74 1.77 13.34
N LEU A 382 0.79 0.80 14.24
CA LEU A 382 0.95 1.10 15.66
C LEU A 382 2.34 1.68 15.93
N MET A 383 2.37 2.94 16.37
CA MET A 383 3.58 3.62 16.83
C MET A 383 3.92 3.19 18.27
N PRO A 384 5.21 3.06 18.63
CA PRO A 384 5.61 2.96 20.03
C PRO A 384 5.16 4.21 20.81
N PRO A 385 4.99 4.13 22.14
CA PRO A 385 4.64 5.30 22.92
C PRO A 385 5.81 6.31 22.91
N PRO A 386 5.56 7.63 22.84
CA PRO A 386 6.63 8.64 22.68
C PRO A 386 7.71 8.62 23.77
N ASN A 387 7.37 8.23 24.99
CA ASN A 387 8.32 8.07 26.10
C ASN A 387 9.33 6.93 25.92
N SER A 388 9.08 6.02 24.98
CA SER A 388 9.97 4.91 24.63
C SER A 388 10.89 5.22 23.45
N TYR A 389 10.77 6.40 22.84
CA TYR A 389 11.58 6.76 21.68
C TYR A 389 13.05 6.83 22.07
N PRO A 390 13.98 6.47 21.16
CA PRO A 390 15.41 6.59 21.42
C PRO A 390 15.75 8.03 21.78
N PHE A 391 16.16 8.27 23.03
CA PHE A 391 16.57 9.58 23.51
C PHE A 391 18.09 9.69 23.50
N LEU A 392 18.59 10.92 23.34
CA LEU A 392 20.00 11.21 23.59
C LEU A 392 20.30 10.90 25.06
N PRO A 393 21.35 10.13 25.36
CA PRO A 393 21.74 9.91 26.74
C PRO A 393 22.05 11.27 27.39
N ASN A 394 21.40 11.54 28.52
CA ASN A 394 21.66 12.74 29.33
C ASN A 394 23.05 12.62 29.94
N SER A 395 24.08 13.05 29.22
CA SER A 395 25.50 12.99 29.61
C SER A 395 26.06 11.57 29.80
N PRO A 396 27.39 11.38 29.67
CA PRO A 396 27.97 10.06 29.86
C PRO A 396 27.69 9.61 31.29
N ASN A 397 27.17 8.39 31.45
CA ASN A 397 27.29 7.70 32.73
C ASN A 397 28.75 7.87 33.18
N PRO A 398 29.02 8.39 34.38
CA PRO A 398 30.38 8.33 34.89
C PRO A 398 30.70 6.85 34.97
N ILE A 399 31.49 6.36 34.02
CA ILE A 399 32.28 5.15 34.25
C ILE A 399 33.04 5.52 35.51
N HIS A 400 32.65 4.89 36.62
CA HIS A 400 33.25 5.10 37.93
C HIS A 400 34.78 5.09 37.73
N PRO A 401 35.52 6.19 37.92
CA PRO A 401 36.96 6.24 37.70
C PRO A 401 37.73 5.51 38.82
N LEU A 402 37.09 4.54 39.48
CA LEU A 402 37.63 3.75 40.57
C LEU A 402 38.37 2.49 40.08
N LEU A 403 38.34 2.18 38.79
CA LEU A 403 39.15 1.09 38.20
C LEU A 403 40.44 1.56 37.52
N PHE A 404 40.68 2.87 37.37
CA PHE A 404 41.94 3.39 36.82
C PHE A 404 42.94 3.90 37.88
N ALA A 405 42.52 4.11 39.13
CA ALA A 405 43.40 4.60 40.20
C ALA A 405 44.22 3.50 40.90
N ALA A 406 43.86 2.22 40.76
CA ALA A 406 44.59 1.12 41.40
C ALA A 406 45.89 0.72 40.66
N ALA A 407 46.13 1.23 39.45
CA ALA A 407 47.32 0.91 38.65
C ALA A 407 48.51 1.86 38.87
N LEU A 408 48.38 2.89 39.73
CA LEU A 408 49.43 3.90 39.95
C LEU A 408 50.12 3.81 41.32
N LEU A 409 49.86 2.76 42.13
CA LEU A 409 50.44 2.60 43.46
C LEU A 409 51.14 1.25 43.70
N LEU A 410 51.86 0.73 42.70
CA LEU A 410 52.88 -0.30 42.95
C LEU A 410 54.26 0.22 42.52
N PRO A 411 55.24 0.29 43.43
CA PRO A 411 56.58 0.76 43.12
C PRO A 411 57.35 -0.28 42.29
N ASN A 412 58.16 0.24 41.38
CA ASN A 412 59.25 -0.41 40.66
C ASN A 412 59.89 -1.60 41.38
N ILE A 413 59.81 -2.79 40.77
CA ILE A 413 60.89 -3.77 40.79
C ILE A 413 61.13 -4.23 39.35
N ASN A 414 62.24 -3.75 38.78
CA ASN A 414 62.81 -4.19 37.52
C ASN A 414 63.11 -5.69 37.53
N ASN A 415 62.54 -6.47 36.60
CA ASN A 415 63.28 -7.12 35.51
C ASN A 415 62.48 -8.25 34.83
N LYS A 416 62.65 -8.30 33.49
CA LYS A 416 62.30 -9.37 32.52
C LYS A 416 60.87 -9.37 31.95
N THR A 417 60.68 -8.39 31.07
CA THR A 417 60.22 -8.46 29.68
C THR A 417 59.93 -9.83 29.04
N GLU A 418 58.86 -9.81 28.22
CA GLU A 418 58.45 -10.75 27.15
C GLU A 418 57.58 -11.97 27.54
N ALA A 419 56.27 -11.71 27.77
CA ALA A 419 55.16 -12.56 27.31
C ALA A 419 53.78 -12.01 27.72
N MET A 420 53.39 -10.79 27.33
CA MET A 420 51.97 -10.36 27.54
C MET A 420 51.46 -9.23 26.64
N ASN A 421 52.01 -9.05 25.44
CA ASN A 421 51.48 -8.11 24.43
C ASN A 421 50.68 -8.81 23.30
N SER A 422 50.33 -10.09 23.44
CA SER A 422 49.63 -10.85 22.40
C SER A 422 48.11 -10.98 22.56
N LEU A 423 47.48 -10.35 23.56
CA LEU A 423 46.03 -10.57 23.82
C LEU A 423 45.11 -9.34 23.67
N ILE A 424 45.64 -8.15 23.38
CA ILE A 424 44.82 -6.92 23.26
C ILE A 424 44.75 -6.37 21.81
N ALA A 425 45.61 -6.84 20.90
CA ALA A 425 45.60 -6.41 19.50
C ALA A 425 44.80 -7.31 18.52
N LYS A 426 44.02 -8.29 19.01
CA LYS A 426 43.27 -9.24 18.17
C LYS A 426 41.74 -9.10 18.16
N ASN A 427 41.16 -8.13 18.89
CA ASN A 427 39.69 -7.93 18.94
C ASN A 427 39.21 -6.62 18.27
N LEU A 428 40.08 -5.93 17.55
CA LEU A 428 39.70 -4.84 16.65
C LEU A 428 40.23 -5.23 15.26
N CYS A 429 39.32 -5.36 14.29
CA CYS A 429 39.52 -5.88 12.93
C CYS A 429 39.41 -7.41 12.76
N HIS A 430 38.20 -7.95 12.67
CA HIS A 430 37.81 -8.96 11.65
C HIS A 430 36.30 -9.22 11.62
N ASN A 431 35.63 -8.86 10.51
CA ASN A 431 34.90 -9.80 9.64
C ASN A 431 34.30 -9.08 8.40
N PRO A 432 34.03 -9.80 7.30
CA PRO A 432 34.76 -9.60 6.05
C PRO A 432 34.00 -8.79 4.99
N ILE A 433 34.78 -8.09 4.15
CA ILE A 433 34.35 -7.65 2.83
C ILE A 433 34.41 -8.88 1.91
N ILE A 434 33.26 -9.28 1.37
CA ILE A 434 33.18 -10.21 0.23
C ILE A 434 33.57 -9.40 -1.02
N THR A 435 34.79 -9.59 -1.50
CA THR A 435 35.25 -9.10 -2.80
C THR A 435 35.14 -10.23 -3.82
N ILE A 436 34.28 -10.03 -4.82
CA ILE A 436 34.21 -10.84 -6.04
C ILE A 436 35.46 -10.52 -6.89
N PRO A 437 36.22 -11.50 -7.42
CA PRO A 437 37.40 -11.20 -8.22
C PRO A 437 36.99 -10.84 -9.65
N PHE A 438 37.25 -9.59 -10.05
CA PHE A 438 37.44 -9.25 -11.46
C PHE A 438 38.92 -9.39 -11.77
N GLY A 439 39.27 -10.42 -12.56
CA GLY A 439 40.55 -10.49 -13.23
C GLY A 439 40.60 -9.47 -14.35
N VAL A 440 41.59 -8.59 -14.33
CA VAL A 440 42.01 -7.79 -15.48
C VAL A 440 43.34 -8.36 -15.92
N ASP A 441 43.34 -9.07 -17.04
CA ASP A 441 44.54 -9.34 -17.80
C ASP A 441 44.51 -8.45 -19.05
N SER A 442 45.65 -7.81 -19.28
CA SER A 442 45.83 -6.76 -20.28
C SER A 442 46.05 -7.33 -21.68
N SER A 443 45.30 -6.86 -22.67
CA SER A 443 45.81 -6.77 -24.04
C SER A 443 45.16 -5.62 -24.81
N ASN A 444 45.99 -4.63 -25.09
CA ASN A 444 45.78 -3.45 -25.92
C ASN A 444 45.60 -3.86 -27.41
N LYS A 445 44.56 -3.35 -28.09
CA LYS A 445 44.59 -2.90 -29.51
C LYS A 445 43.20 -2.51 -30.04
N ASP A 446 43.20 -1.38 -30.78
CA ASP A 446 42.30 -1.02 -31.88
C ASP A 446 40.82 -0.72 -31.55
N LEU A 447 40.38 0.54 -31.63
CA LEU A 447 40.00 1.20 -32.89
C LEU A 447 39.54 2.66 -32.65
N LYS A 448 39.93 3.52 -33.58
CA LYS A 448 39.62 4.95 -33.69
C LYS A 448 38.16 5.22 -34.08
N SER A 449 37.70 6.40 -33.66
CA SER A 449 36.80 7.33 -34.36
C SER A 449 35.79 6.80 -35.38
N GLN A 450 34.51 7.08 -35.15
CA GLN A 450 33.68 7.75 -36.16
C GLN A 450 32.45 8.39 -35.51
N ALA A 451 32.49 9.72 -35.45
CA ALA A 451 31.30 10.56 -35.44
C ALA A 451 30.88 10.76 -36.90
N THR A 452 29.59 10.54 -37.22
CA THR A 452 28.86 11.30 -38.26
C THR A 452 27.38 10.92 -38.30
N LEU A 453 26.54 11.97 -38.18
CA LEU A 453 25.21 12.18 -38.80
C LEU A 453 24.06 11.25 -38.33
N GLN A 454 22.85 11.76 -38.06
CA GLN A 454 22.11 12.66 -38.94
C GLN A 454 20.99 13.41 -38.19
N ASP A 455 20.94 14.70 -38.45
CA ASP A 455 19.92 15.66 -38.01
C ASP A 455 18.93 15.93 -39.17
N ARG A 456 17.79 16.58 -38.87
CA ARG A 456 16.59 16.93 -39.70
C ARG A 456 15.44 15.92 -39.62
N GLY A 457 14.22 16.22 -39.18
CA GLY A 457 13.56 17.49 -38.89
C GLY A 457 12.45 17.78 -39.92
N THR A 458 11.17 17.67 -39.52
CA THR A 458 10.08 18.41 -40.17
C THR A 458 8.86 18.63 -39.27
N SER A 459 8.48 19.92 -39.24
CA SER A 459 7.19 20.58 -38.99
C SER A 459 6.49 20.47 -37.63
N ALA A 460 6.58 21.60 -36.93
CA ALA A 460 5.53 22.18 -36.12
C ALA A 460 4.19 22.35 -36.86
N LEU A 461 3.09 22.35 -36.10
CA LEU A 461 1.94 23.25 -36.30
C LEU A 461 1.12 23.30 -35.00
N GLU A 462 1.28 24.42 -34.30
CA GLU A 462 0.30 24.96 -33.35
C GLU A 462 -0.98 25.34 -34.13
N HIS A 463 -2.15 25.13 -33.51
CA HIS A 463 -3.15 26.20 -33.32
C HIS A 463 -4.35 25.68 -32.52
N THR A 464 -4.71 26.48 -31.49
CA THR A 464 -5.98 26.60 -30.73
C THR A 464 -6.42 25.47 -29.81
#